data_AF-A0A1Q4WWL8-F1
#
_entry.id   AF-A0A1Q4WWL8-F1
#
_cell.length_a   1.000
_cell.length_b   1.000
_cell.length_c   1.000
_cell.angle_alpha   90.00
_cell.angle_beta   90.00
_cell.angle_gamma   90.00
#
_symmetry.space_group_name_H-M   'P 1'
#
loop_
_entity.id
_entity.type
_entity.pdbx_description
1 polymer ?
#
loop_
_entity_poly.entity_id
_entity_poly.type
_entity_poly.pdbx_seq_one_letter_code
_entity_poly.pdbx_strand_id
1 'polypeptide(L)'
;MSGLPASPPAFAPALTHSTGAVWTMVAAAVMYPLLVGAVLWVGGLLALLDVLHYGWGYTASLGVVTLALTGAGHHLLLRTLHCLHVPRPWEFPVVLSTAVLMAGAQAMVALVLDLITFMLLPVICLALSLLGCAVWTASRRSPRFSPVLPLSPVVAVALLLSGTWWMGAEEKLRQERDELLRDTAAFPSTIAVLDSAGWRPSTMLFSHSLREAGIIVEDEFRQSTTVYVPAEPSPGLDGFSLTLNSLAKEDAGDRRLHQGCEAEGGTWTCEEHGDTVIATVTREGAVEMMEARKEFAGEVVAILSANLPRDDRGNPTLEFPGIDMAELAERVRPENPGEAEEIAFTVTD
;
A
#
# COMPACT_ATOMS: atom_id res chain seq x y z
N MET A 1 -50.37 71.85 -4.94
CA MET A 1 -49.08 71.17 -5.14
C MET A 1 -48.29 71.33 -3.85
N SER A 2 -48.35 70.34 -2.97
CA SER A 2 -47.67 70.35 -1.68
C SER A 2 -46.55 69.32 -1.74
N GLY A 3 -45.30 69.79 -1.81
CA GLY A 3 -44.12 68.94 -1.83
C GLY A 3 -43.83 68.38 -0.44
N LEU A 4 -43.90 67.06 -0.31
CA LEU A 4 -43.39 66.33 0.85
C LEU A 4 -41.84 66.38 0.85
N PRO A 5 -41.19 66.64 1.98
CA PRO A 5 -39.73 66.54 2.07
C PRO A 5 -39.30 65.08 1.99
N ALA A 6 -38.36 64.82 1.09
CA ALA A 6 -37.70 63.52 0.93
C ALA A 6 -36.99 63.13 2.22
N SER A 7 -37.34 61.95 2.75
CA SER A 7 -36.62 61.31 3.84
C SER A 7 -35.18 61.03 3.40
N PRO A 8 -34.17 61.27 4.26
CA PRO A 8 -32.79 60.95 3.93
C PRO A 8 -32.64 59.41 3.76
N PRO A 9 -31.76 58.94 2.86
CA PRO A 9 -31.50 57.52 2.72
C PRO A 9 -30.96 56.98 4.05
N ALA A 10 -31.66 56.00 4.60
CA ALA A 10 -31.16 55.21 5.72
C ALA A 10 -29.79 54.66 5.32
N PHE A 11 -28.75 55.14 6.00
CA PHE A 11 -27.42 54.57 5.91
C PHE A 11 -27.54 53.07 6.23
N ALA A 12 -27.24 52.25 5.22
CA ALA A 12 -27.05 50.82 5.40
C ALA A 12 -26.03 50.63 6.55
N PRO A 13 -26.31 49.76 7.53
CA PRO A 13 -25.37 49.54 8.62
C PRO A 13 -24.07 49.01 8.05
N ALA A 14 -22.98 49.73 8.33
CA ALA A 14 -21.63 49.28 8.04
C ALA A 14 -21.42 47.90 8.66
N LEU A 15 -20.94 46.95 7.85
CA LEU A 15 -20.58 45.60 8.27
C LEU A 15 -19.46 45.64 9.31
N THR A 16 -19.81 45.78 10.58
CA THR A 16 -18.91 45.49 11.69
C THR A 16 -19.02 43.99 11.96
N HIS A 17 -18.16 43.19 11.32
CA HIS A 17 -17.93 41.83 11.80
C HIS A 17 -17.53 41.93 13.28
N SER A 18 -18.33 41.34 14.17
CA SER A 18 -17.98 41.28 15.59
C SER A 18 -16.61 40.61 15.72
N THR A 19 -15.72 41.19 16.53
CA THR A 19 -14.35 40.67 16.73
C THR A 19 -14.38 39.18 17.11
N GLY A 20 -15.43 38.74 17.81
CA GLY A 20 -15.68 37.33 18.12
C GLY A 20 -15.87 36.43 16.88
N ALA A 21 -16.61 36.87 15.87
CA ALA A 21 -16.82 36.08 14.64
C ALA A 21 -15.51 35.82 13.90
N VAL A 22 -14.63 36.83 13.80
CA VAL A 22 -13.32 36.69 13.15
C VAL A 22 -12.44 35.71 13.90
N TRP A 23 -12.37 35.81 15.23
CA TRP A 23 -11.61 34.86 16.04
C TRP A 23 -12.14 33.43 15.94
N THR A 24 -13.46 33.23 15.89
CA THR A 24 -14.04 31.90 15.70
C THR A 24 -13.70 31.31 14.33
N MET A 25 -13.66 32.12 13.27
CA MET A 25 -13.26 31.66 11.94
C MET A 25 -11.77 31.30 11.89
N VAL A 26 -10.90 32.10 12.50
CA VAL A 26 -9.46 31.81 12.58
C VAL A 26 -9.21 30.53 13.38
N ALA A 27 -9.84 30.41 14.56
CA ALA A 27 -9.73 29.21 15.39
C ALA A 27 -10.25 27.97 14.64
N ALA A 28 -11.38 28.09 13.93
CA ALA A 28 -11.91 27.00 13.11
C ALA A 28 -10.96 26.62 11.97
N ALA A 29 -10.40 27.59 11.23
CA ALA A 29 -9.49 27.34 10.12
C ALA A 29 -8.19 26.61 10.53
N VAL A 30 -7.82 26.67 11.80
CA VAL A 30 -6.62 26.02 12.34
C VAL A 30 -6.96 24.74 13.11
N MET A 31 -7.83 24.83 14.11
CA MET A 31 -8.10 23.72 15.03
C MET A 31 -8.89 22.60 14.37
N TYR A 32 -9.86 22.93 13.53
CA TYR A 32 -10.70 21.91 12.88
C TYR A 32 -9.91 20.98 11.95
N PRO A 33 -9.12 21.48 10.96
CA PRO A 33 -8.35 20.59 10.11
C PRO A 33 -7.26 19.84 10.85
N LEU A 34 -6.69 20.42 11.92
CA LEU A 34 -5.73 19.71 12.78
C LEU A 34 -6.39 18.56 13.54
N LEU A 35 -7.58 18.78 14.11
CA LEU A 35 -8.32 17.73 14.81
C LEU A 35 -8.73 16.60 13.87
N VAL A 36 -9.31 16.93 12.70
CA VAL A 36 -9.69 15.92 11.71
C VAL A 36 -8.45 15.20 11.19
N GLY A 37 -7.40 15.93 10.82
CA GLY A 37 -6.14 15.35 10.36
C GLY A 37 -5.48 14.45 11.40
N ALA A 38 -5.48 14.83 12.68
CA ALA A 38 -4.91 14.02 13.76
C ALA A 38 -5.73 12.74 13.99
N VAL A 39 -7.06 12.81 13.97
CA VAL A 39 -7.93 11.63 14.10
C VAL A 39 -7.70 10.66 12.94
N LEU A 40 -7.66 11.16 11.70
CA LEU A 40 -7.38 10.35 10.52
C LEU A 40 -5.98 9.74 10.56
N TRP A 41 -4.99 10.52 11.02
CA TRP A 41 -3.62 10.06 11.21
C TRP A 41 -3.52 8.92 12.22
N VAL A 42 -4.12 9.07 13.40
CA VAL A 42 -4.16 7.98 14.40
C VAL A 42 -4.86 6.75 13.83
N GLY A 43 -5.96 6.93 13.12
CA GLY A 43 -6.65 5.86 12.41
C GLY A 43 -5.70 5.12 11.48
N GLY A 44 -5.16 5.77 10.45
CA GLY A 44 -4.30 5.08 9.48
C GLY A 44 -3.01 4.52 10.08
N LEU A 45 -2.47 5.08 11.17
CA LEU A 45 -1.34 4.47 11.88
C LEU A 45 -1.71 3.13 12.52
N LEU A 46 -2.91 3.01 13.09
CA LEU A 46 -3.42 1.72 13.59
C LEU A 46 -3.61 0.69 12.47
N ALA A 47 -3.90 1.14 11.24
CA ALA A 47 -3.97 0.28 10.07
C ALA A 47 -2.59 -0.21 9.61
N LEU A 48 -1.63 0.72 9.54
CA LEU A 48 -0.25 0.41 9.15
C LEU A 48 0.44 -0.54 10.14
N LEU A 49 0.06 -0.49 11.42
CA LEU A 49 0.56 -1.39 12.45
C LEU A 49 -0.14 -2.77 12.46
N ASP A 50 -0.98 -3.06 11.46
CA ASP A 50 -1.73 -4.31 11.30
C ASP A 50 -2.59 -4.70 12.54
N VAL A 51 -2.90 -3.73 13.40
CA VAL A 51 -3.80 -3.91 14.56
C VAL A 51 -5.24 -4.12 14.09
N LEU A 52 -5.54 -3.73 12.85
CA LEU A 52 -6.80 -3.94 12.16
C LEU A 52 -6.46 -4.57 10.81
N HIS A 53 -6.90 -5.83 10.59
CA HIS A 53 -6.68 -6.58 9.35
C HIS A 53 -6.73 -5.68 8.11
N TYR A 54 -5.61 -5.63 7.39
CA TYR A 54 -5.45 -4.81 6.19
C TYR A 54 -6.42 -5.30 5.09
N GLY A 55 -7.42 -4.49 4.77
CA GLY A 55 -8.41 -4.86 3.75
C GLY A 55 -9.30 -3.70 3.30
N TRP A 56 -10.01 -3.89 2.19
CA TRP A 56 -10.91 -2.90 1.59
C TRP A 56 -12.00 -2.38 2.56
N GLY A 57 -12.37 -3.19 3.56
CA GLY A 57 -13.30 -2.77 4.61
C GLY A 57 -12.75 -1.64 5.48
N TYR A 58 -11.44 -1.66 5.75
CA TYR A 58 -10.79 -0.64 6.56
C TYR A 58 -10.73 0.71 5.84
N THR A 59 -10.28 0.73 4.58
CA THR A 59 -10.23 1.96 3.77
C THR A 59 -11.63 2.58 3.61
N ALA A 60 -12.65 1.75 3.38
CA ALA A 60 -14.04 2.17 3.37
C ALA A 60 -14.47 2.81 4.70
N SER A 61 -14.12 2.18 5.83
CA SER A 61 -14.45 2.70 7.17
C SER A 61 -13.80 4.07 7.44
N LEU A 62 -12.54 4.26 7.05
CA LEU A 62 -11.82 5.52 7.23
C LEU A 62 -12.44 6.62 6.34
N GLY A 63 -12.98 6.25 5.18
CA GLY A 63 -13.75 7.14 4.31
C GLY A 63 -15.05 7.59 4.98
N VAL A 64 -15.78 6.67 5.60
CA VAL A 64 -17.00 6.99 6.36
C VAL A 64 -16.69 7.89 7.56
N VAL A 65 -15.63 7.62 8.31
CA VAL A 65 -15.18 8.48 9.43
C VAL A 65 -14.84 9.88 8.93
N THR A 66 -14.11 9.99 7.83
CA THR A 66 -13.78 11.29 7.20
C THR A 66 -15.04 12.08 6.85
N LEU A 67 -16.01 11.44 6.21
CA LEU A 67 -17.28 12.08 5.84
C LEU A 67 -18.09 12.50 7.08
N ALA A 68 -18.15 11.65 8.10
CA ALA A 68 -18.88 11.92 9.34
C ALA A 68 -18.27 13.10 10.10
N LEU A 69 -16.95 13.11 10.30
CA LEU A 69 -16.24 14.21 10.95
C LEU A 69 -16.40 15.51 10.16
N THR A 70 -16.27 15.42 8.83
CA THR A 70 -16.38 16.60 7.96
C THR A 70 -17.79 17.18 7.98
N GLY A 71 -18.81 16.33 7.89
CA GLY A 71 -20.22 16.74 7.95
C GLY A 71 -20.62 17.31 9.30
N ALA A 72 -20.19 16.68 10.40
CA ALA A 72 -20.46 17.17 11.75
C ALA A 72 -19.81 18.54 11.98
N GLY A 73 -18.54 18.70 11.61
CA GLY A 73 -17.83 19.98 11.69
C GLY A 73 -18.46 21.07 10.85
N HIS A 74 -18.85 20.75 9.60
CA HIS A 74 -19.56 21.66 8.71
C HIS A 74 -20.85 22.18 9.35
N HIS A 75 -21.69 21.28 9.85
CA HIS A 75 -22.97 21.63 10.46
C HIS A 75 -22.79 22.47 11.74
N LEU A 76 -21.84 22.10 12.59
CA LEU A 76 -21.51 22.86 13.80
C LEU A 76 -21.02 24.27 13.47
N LEU A 77 -20.11 24.42 12.50
CA LEU A 77 -19.60 25.72 12.06
C LEU A 77 -20.69 26.59 11.43
N LEU A 78 -21.55 26.00 10.59
CA LEU A 78 -22.67 26.72 10.01
C LEU A 78 -23.61 27.25 11.10
N ARG A 79 -23.92 26.42 12.10
CA ARG A 79 -24.77 26.79 13.23
C ARG A 79 -24.14 27.90 14.07
N THR A 80 -22.85 27.81 14.41
CA THR A 80 -22.18 28.86 15.21
C THR A 80 -22.10 30.19 14.45
N LEU A 81 -21.77 30.18 13.16
CA LEU A 81 -21.73 31.38 12.34
C LEU A 81 -23.12 32.01 12.15
N HIS A 82 -24.17 31.19 12.06
CA HIS A 82 -25.55 31.67 12.04
C HIS A 82 -25.93 32.37 13.36
N CYS A 83 -25.56 31.79 14.51
CA CYS A 83 -25.76 32.41 15.82
C CYS A 83 -24.97 33.73 15.98
N LEU A 84 -23.81 33.84 15.34
CA LEU A 84 -22.99 35.06 15.31
C LEU A 84 -23.45 36.08 14.26
N HIS A 85 -24.58 35.85 13.58
CA HIS A 85 -25.18 36.74 12.57
C HIS A 85 -24.21 37.12 11.44
N VAL A 86 -23.34 36.18 11.04
CA VAL A 86 -22.38 36.39 9.96
C VAL A 86 -23.10 36.45 8.61
N PRO A 87 -22.84 37.46 7.76
CA PRO A 87 -23.41 37.54 6.43
C PRO A 87 -22.85 36.42 5.53
N ARG A 88 -23.77 35.64 4.94
CA ARG A 88 -23.50 34.43 4.15
C ARG A 88 -22.67 33.40 4.94
N PRO A 89 -23.24 32.83 6.02
CA PRO A 89 -22.50 31.97 6.96
C PRO A 89 -22.08 30.64 6.33
N TRP A 90 -22.60 30.28 5.16
CA TRP A 90 -22.32 29.02 4.48
C TRP A 90 -21.02 29.02 3.66
N GLU A 91 -20.53 30.17 3.20
CA GLU A 91 -19.35 30.22 2.31
C GLU A 91 -18.08 29.67 2.98
N PHE A 92 -17.82 30.06 4.22
CA PHE A 92 -16.63 29.65 4.97
C PHE A 92 -16.62 28.16 5.34
N PRO A 93 -17.69 27.58 5.92
CA PRO A 93 -17.78 26.15 6.17
C PRO A 93 -17.62 25.29 4.91
N VAL A 94 -18.13 25.73 3.75
CA VAL A 94 -17.97 25.00 2.48
C VAL A 94 -16.51 24.93 2.07
N VAL A 95 -15.78 26.06 2.10
CA VAL A 95 -14.35 26.09 1.75
C VAL A 95 -13.54 25.19 2.67
N LEU A 96 -13.78 25.31 3.99
CA LEU A 96 -13.04 24.53 4.99
C LEU A 96 -13.34 23.02 4.88
N SER A 97 -14.61 22.65 4.67
CA SER A 97 -15.00 21.25 4.50
C SER A 97 -14.42 20.67 3.21
N THR A 98 -14.38 21.45 2.13
CA THR A 98 -13.74 21.02 0.88
C THR A 98 -12.25 20.77 1.07
N ALA A 99 -11.54 21.67 1.76
CA ALA A 99 -10.12 21.49 2.05
C ALA A 99 -9.86 20.21 2.87
N VAL A 100 -10.68 19.95 3.89
CA VAL A 100 -10.59 18.74 4.72
C VAL A 100 -10.92 17.47 3.92
N LEU A 101 -11.96 17.50 3.07
CA LEU A 101 -12.28 16.36 2.20
C LEU A 101 -11.17 16.06 1.21
N MET A 102 -10.59 17.09 0.57
CA MET A 102 -9.46 16.90 -0.34
C MET A 102 -8.25 16.34 0.42
N ALA A 103 -7.95 16.84 1.62
CA ALA A 103 -6.87 16.30 2.44
C ALA A 103 -7.14 14.85 2.90
N GLY A 104 -8.39 14.50 3.18
CA GLY A 104 -8.80 13.11 3.46
C GLY A 104 -8.67 12.20 2.25
N ALA A 105 -9.04 12.67 1.06
CA ALA A 105 -8.81 11.96 -0.19
C ALA A 105 -7.31 11.76 -0.46
N GLN A 106 -6.50 12.79 -0.17
CA GLN A 106 -5.05 12.68 -0.17
C GLN A 106 -4.57 11.59 0.82
N ALA A 107 -5.08 11.55 2.05
CA ALA A 107 -4.76 10.48 3.00
C ALA A 107 -5.00 9.09 2.43
N MET A 108 -6.13 8.91 1.72
CA MET A 108 -6.47 7.64 1.09
C MET A 108 -5.50 7.25 -0.01
N VAL A 109 -5.14 8.18 -0.89
CA VAL A 109 -4.16 7.93 -1.95
C VAL A 109 -2.81 7.56 -1.33
N ALA A 110 -2.36 8.28 -0.30
CA ALA A 110 -1.10 7.98 0.38
C ALA A 110 -1.12 6.60 1.07
N LEU A 111 -2.25 6.21 1.67
CA LEU A 111 -2.40 4.90 2.33
C LEU A 111 -2.45 3.76 1.31
N VAL A 112 -3.14 3.94 0.18
CA VAL A 112 -3.19 2.95 -0.91
C VAL A 112 -1.82 2.75 -1.57
N LEU A 113 -1.02 3.81 -1.66
CA LEU A 113 0.34 3.76 -2.23
C LEU A 113 1.42 3.40 -1.19
N ASP A 114 1.03 3.03 0.04
CA ASP A 114 1.92 2.72 1.16
C ASP A 114 3.05 3.76 1.39
N LEU A 115 2.69 5.05 1.31
CA LEU A 115 3.63 6.14 1.45
C LEU A 115 3.76 6.58 2.92
N ILE A 116 5.00 6.63 3.43
CA ILE A 116 5.35 7.23 4.74
C ILE A 116 4.84 8.68 4.86
N THR A 117 4.56 9.34 3.74
CA THR A 117 3.94 10.67 3.65
C THR A 117 2.60 10.79 4.37
N PHE A 118 1.94 9.67 4.70
CA PHE A 118 0.79 9.63 5.62
C PHE A 118 1.06 10.36 6.96
N MET A 119 2.31 10.36 7.44
CA MET A 119 2.73 11.07 8.65
C MET A 119 2.57 12.60 8.58
N LEU A 120 2.47 13.17 7.37
CA LEU A 120 2.30 14.62 7.15
C LEU A 120 0.84 15.03 7.02
N LEU A 121 -0.12 14.13 7.21
CA LEU A 121 -1.55 14.39 6.99
C LEU A 121 -2.10 15.61 7.77
N PRO A 122 -1.83 15.79 9.07
CA PRO A 122 -2.32 16.98 9.79
C PRO A 122 -1.77 18.29 9.20
N VAL A 123 -0.54 18.28 8.70
CA VAL A 123 0.11 19.43 8.07
C VAL A 123 -0.52 19.72 6.70
N ILE A 124 -0.81 18.69 5.91
CA ILE A 124 -1.48 18.82 4.61
C ILE A 124 -2.90 19.37 4.79
N CYS A 125 -3.66 18.84 5.76
CA CYS A 125 -4.99 19.34 6.13
C CYS A 125 -4.97 20.83 6.49
N LEU A 126 -4.00 21.23 7.31
CA LEU A 126 -3.83 22.63 7.72
C LEU A 126 -3.45 23.51 6.51
N ALA A 127 -2.48 23.08 5.69
CA ALA A 127 -2.03 23.84 4.54
C ALA A 127 -3.15 24.10 3.52
N LEU A 128 -3.93 23.07 3.18
CA LEU A 128 -5.08 23.20 2.27
C LEU A 128 -6.18 24.10 2.86
N SER A 129 -6.40 24.02 4.18
CA SER A 129 -7.38 24.86 4.87
C SER A 129 -6.97 26.34 4.93
N LEU A 130 -5.71 26.61 5.23
CA LEU A 130 -5.14 27.95 5.20
C LEU A 130 -5.14 28.54 3.78
N LEU A 131 -4.82 27.73 2.78
CA LEU A 131 -4.90 28.13 1.37
C LEU A 131 -6.34 28.50 0.98
N GLY A 132 -7.32 27.65 1.31
CA GLY A 132 -8.74 27.93 1.08
C GLY A 132 -9.19 29.23 1.75
N CYS A 133 -8.79 29.45 3.01
CA CYS A 133 -9.09 30.68 3.74
C CYS A 133 -8.43 31.91 3.11
N ALA A 134 -7.17 31.82 2.70
CA ALA A 134 -6.45 32.90 2.04
C ALA A 134 -7.12 33.30 0.72
N VAL A 135 -7.48 32.33 -0.12
CA VAL A 135 -8.16 32.58 -1.40
C VAL A 135 -9.56 33.14 -1.16
N TRP A 136 -10.29 32.61 -0.19
CA TRP A 136 -11.61 33.13 0.18
C TRP A 136 -11.52 34.60 0.63
N THR A 137 -10.60 34.95 1.53
CA THR A 137 -10.41 36.34 1.97
C THR A 137 -10.00 37.27 0.84
N ALA A 138 -9.13 36.82 -0.07
CA ALA A 138 -8.73 37.59 -1.25
C ALA A 138 -9.91 37.81 -2.21
N SER A 139 -10.73 36.78 -2.45
CA SER A 139 -11.91 36.87 -3.34
C SER A 139 -12.95 37.86 -2.83
N ARG A 140 -13.18 37.93 -1.51
CA ARG A 140 -14.12 38.88 -0.90
C ARG A 140 -13.67 40.33 -0.99
N ARG A 141 -12.37 40.60 -1.17
CA ARG A 141 -11.84 41.97 -1.32
C ARG A 141 -12.04 42.53 -2.73
N SER A 142 -12.36 41.70 -3.72
CA SER A 142 -12.51 42.12 -5.10
C SER A 142 -13.94 41.84 -5.61
N PRO A 143 -14.69 42.87 -6.05
CA PRO A 143 -16.09 42.73 -6.47
C PRO A 143 -16.29 41.95 -7.77
N ARG A 144 -15.21 41.44 -8.40
CA ARG A 144 -15.24 40.79 -9.71
C ARG A 144 -15.27 39.25 -9.67
N PHE A 145 -15.10 38.63 -8.50
CA PHE A 145 -14.93 37.17 -8.44
C PHE A 145 -16.22 36.43 -8.07
N SER A 146 -16.47 35.35 -8.81
CA SER A 146 -17.56 34.40 -8.57
C SER A 146 -17.33 33.63 -7.25
N PRO A 147 -18.38 33.29 -6.49
CA PRO A 147 -18.28 32.52 -5.25
C PRO A 147 -17.70 31.10 -5.40
N VAL A 148 -17.54 30.60 -6.64
CA VAL A 148 -16.97 29.28 -6.95
C VAL A 148 -15.44 29.32 -7.11
N LEU A 149 -14.88 30.51 -7.36
CA LEU A 149 -13.45 30.71 -7.56
C LEU A 149 -12.53 30.26 -6.40
N PRO A 150 -12.91 30.34 -5.09
CA PRO A 150 -12.02 29.95 -4.01
C PRO A 150 -11.80 28.44 -3.87
N LEU A 151 -12.64 27.62 -4.50
CA LEU A 151 -12.50 26.16 -4.48
C LEU A 151 -11.46 25.68 -5.50
N SER A 152 -11.31 26.40 -6.62
CA SER A 152 -10.40 26.03 -7.72
C SER A 152 -8.95 25.79 -7.29
N PRO A 153 -8.28 26.68 -6.51
CA PRO A 153 -6.88 26.46 -6.14
C PRO A 153 -6.71 25.33 -5.13
N VAL A 154 -7.67 25.12 -4.22
CA VAL A 154 -7.62 24.00 -3.26
C VAL A 154 -7.67 22.67 -4.00
N VAL A 155 -8.60 22.55 -4.96
CA VAL A 155 -8.72 21.35 -5.79
C VAL A 155 -7.48 21.18 -6.68
N ALA A 156 -6.99 22.26 -7.30
CA ALA A 156 -5.79 22.21 -8.15
C ALA A 156 -4.55 21.75 -7.37
N VAL A 157 -4.30 22.30 -6.17
CA VAL A 157 -3.17 21.88 -5.33
C VAL A 157 -3.32 20.44 -4.89
N ALA A 158 -4.52 20.02 -4.51
CA ALA A 158 -4.77 18.62 -4.15
C ALA A 158 -4.51 17.67 -5.32
N LEU A 159 -4.97 17.99 -6.54
CA LEU A 159 -4.70 17.17 -7.73
C LEU A 159 -3.21 17.14 -8.08
N LEU A 160 -2.50 18.26 -7.93
CA LEU A 160 -1.05 18.32 -8.11
C LEU A 160 -0.33 17.42 -7.10
N LEU A 161 -0.74 17.44 -5.83
CA LEU A 161 -0.18 16.56 -4.81
C LEU A 161 -0.42 15.08 -5.14
N SER A 162 -1.64 14.71 -5.54
CA SER A 162 -1.92 13.35 -6.00
C SER A 162 -1.06 12.95 -7.19
N GLY A 163 -0.89 13.84 -8.17
CA GLY A 163 0.00 13.62 -9.30
C GLY A 163 1.46 13.41 -8.88
N THR A 164 1.97 14.21 -7.94
CA THR A 164 3.34 14.05 -7.42
C THR A 164 3.54 12.74 -6.67
N TRP A 165 2.53 12.28 -5.93
CA TRP A 165 2.60 11.00 -5.22
C TRP A 165 2.54 9.82 -6.16
N TRP A 166 1.66 9.88 -7.17
CA TRP A 166 1.61 8.88 -8.22
C TRP A 166 2.94 8.80 -8.97
N MET A 167 3.48 9.93 -9.40
CA MET A 167 4.80 9.97 -10.04
C MET A 167 5.91 9.42 -9.14
N GLY A 168 5.86 9.70 -7.84
CA GLY A 168 6.82 9.14 -6.89
C GLY A 168 6.70 7.62 -6.71
N ALA A 169 5.47 7.10 -6.64
CA ALA A 169 5.21 5.67 -6.56
C ALA A 169 5.63 4.95 -7.86
N GLU A 170 5.30 5.53 -9.01
CA GLU A 170 5.70 5.00 -10.31
C GLU A 170 7.22 5.04 -10.50
N GLU A 171 7.90 6.09 -10.04
CA GLU A 171 9.36 6.16 -10.08
C GLU A 171 10.01 5.13 -9.15
N LYS A 172 9.45 4.90 -7.96
CA LYS A 172 9.90 3.84 -7.05
C LYS A 172 9.74 2.45 -7.70
N LEU A 173 8.59 2.17 -8.32
CA LEU A 173 8.35 0.93 -9.06
C LEU A 173 9.33 0.76 -10.22
N ARG A 174 9.59 1.83 -10.99
CA ARG A 174 10.61 1.80 -12.05
C ARG A 174 12.00 1.52 -11.50
N GLN A 175 12.36 2.13 -10.37
CA GLN A 175 13.64 1.89 -9.72
C GLN A 175 13.76 0.44 -9.24
N GLU A 176 12.75 -0.11 -8.56
CA GLU A 176 12.72 -1.51 -8.12
C GLU A 176 12.83 -2.47 -9.30
N ARG A 177 12.13 -2.19 -10.40
CA ARG A 177 12.24 -2.98 -11.63
C ARG A 177 13.64 -2.89 -12.26
N ASP A 178 14.20 -1.70 -12.36
CA ASP A 178 15.54 -1.51 -12.94
C ASP A 178 16.63 -2.16 -12.06
N GLU A 179 16.45 -2.16 -10.74
CA GLU A 179 17.28 -2.90 -9.79
C GLU A 179 17.14 -4.41 -9.97
N LEU A 180 15.92 -4.94 -10.05
CA LEU A 180 15.67 -6.36 -10.27
C LEU A 180 16.22 -6.85 -11.62
N LEU A 181 16.05 -6.08 -12.70
CA LEU A 181 16.61 -6.40 -14.01
C LEU A 181 18.15 -6.36 -14.00
N ARG A 182 18.74 -5.41 -13.26
CA ARG A 182 20.20 -5.35 -13.08
C ARG A 182 20.71 -6.57 -12.30
N ASP A 183 20.01 -6.96 -11.24
CA ASP A 183 20.36 -8.12 -10.43
C ASP A 183 20.23 -9.41 -11.23
N THR A 184 19.17 -9.53 -12.04
CA THR A 184 18.94 -10.65 -12.95
C THR A 184 20.08 -10.78 -13.96
N ALA A 185 20.46 -9.68 -14.62
CA ALA A 185 21.56 -9.67 -15.59
C ALA A 185 22.95 -9.91 -14.96
N ALA A 186 23.11 -9.60 -13.68
CA ALA A 186 24.36 -9.80 -12.93
C ALA A 186 24.43 -11.19 -12.27
N PHE A 187 23.35 -11.97 -12.26
CA PHE A 187 23.30 -13.24 -11.56
C PHE A 187 24.23 -14.27 -12.26
N PRO A 188 25.16 -14.90 -11.53
CA PRO A 188 26.26 -15.66 -12.14
C PRO A 188 25.89 -17.11 -12.54
N SER A 189 24.66 -17.54 -12.32
CA SER A 189 24.22 -18.94 -12.46
C SER A 189 22.87 -19.04 -13.15
N THR A 190 22.53 -20.20 -13.68
CA THR A 190 21.21 -20.43 -14.28
C THR A 190 20.11 -20.43 -13.24
N ILE A 191 19.00 -19.75 -13.50
CA ILE A 191 17.82 -19.76 -12.63
C ILE A 191 16.89 -20.91 -13.04
N ALA A 192 16.31 -21.57 -12.05
CA ALA A 192 15.26 -22.56 -12.27
C ALA A 192 13.90 -21.84 -12.40
N VAL A 193 13.09 -22.31 -13.34
CA VAL A 193 11.75 -21.80 -13.64
C VAL A 193 10.73 -22.93 -13.50
N LEU A 194 9.57 -22.61 -12.96
CA LEU A 194 8.43 -23.53 -12.90
C LEU A 194 7.56 -23.34 -14.15
N ASP A 195 7.65 -24.27 -15.10
CA ASP A 195 6.90 -24.24 -16.36
C ASP A 195 5.55 -24.97 -16.21
N SER A 196 4.64 -24.36 -15.45
CA SER A 196 3.31 -24.91 -15.19
C SER A 196 2.22 -23.86 -15.33
N ALA A 197 1.27 -24.10 -16.24
CA ALA A 197 0.19 -23.16 -16.55
C ALA A 197 -0.74 -22.82 -15.37
N GLY A 198 -0.74 -23.64 -14.32
CA GLY A 198 -1.52 -23.40 -13.09
C GLY A 198 -0.89 -22.35 -12.15
N TRP A 199 0.33 -21.91 -12.43
CA TRP A 199 1.13 -21.07 -11.54
C TRP A 199 1.67 -19.86 -12.27
N ARG A 200 1.68 -18.70 -11.60
CA ARG A 200 2.26 -17.46 -12.11
C ARG A 200 3.28 -16.92 -11.13
N PRO A 201 4.42 -16.38 -11.59
CA PRO A 201 5.36 -15.72 -10.70
C PRO A 201 4.71 -14.47 -10.10
N SER A 202 4.89 -14.26 -8.82
CA SER A 202 4.41 -13.07 -8.08
C SER A 202 5.54 -12.23 -7.53
N THR A 203 6.71 -12.84 -7.30
CA THR A 203 7.85 -12.17 -6.66
C THR A 203 9.13 -12.85 -7.10
N MET A 204 10.17 -12.07 -7.35
CA MET A 204 11.51 -12.55 -7.64
C MET A 204 12.51 -11.77 -6.80
N LEU A 205 13.41 -12.48 -6.12
CA LEU A 205 14.38 -11.90 -5.19
C LEU A 205 15.73 -12.60 -5.36
N PHE A 206 16.80 -11.83 -5.21
CA PHE A 206 18.17 -12.34 -5.16
C PHE A 206 18.74 -12.18 -3.75
N SER A 207 19.70 -13.01 -3.35
CA SER A 207 20.28 -12.98 -1.99
C SER A 207 20.82 -11.61 -1.54
N HIS A 208 21.16 -10.71 -2.47
CA HIS A 208 21.48 -9.30 -2.19
C HIS A 208 20.30 -8.53 -1.56
N SER A 209 19.09 -8.65 -2.13
CA SER A 209 17.86 -8.01 -1.64
C SER A 209 17.37 -8.58 -0.28
N LEU A 210 17.70 -9.85 0.03
CA LEU A 210 17.34 -10.47 1.31
C LEU A 210 18.16 -9.90 2.48
N ARG A 211 19.40 -9.47 2.24
CA ARG A 211 20.26 -8.81 3.25
C ARG A 211 19.72 -7.44 3.64
N GLU A 212 19.21 -6.68 2.67
CA GLU A 212 18.57 -5.39 2.91
C GLU A 212 17.21 -5.55 3.61
N ALA A 213 16.51 -6.67 3.38
CA ALA A 213 15.32 -7.08 4.13
C ALA A 213 15.61 -7.60 5.56
N GLY A 214 16.86 -7.55 6.04
CA GLY A 214 17.24 -7.93 7.41
C GLY A 214 17.49 -9.42 7.62
N ILE A 215 17.57 -10.22 6.56
CA ILE A 215 17.95 -11.64 6.63
C ILE A 215 19.48 -11.71 6.57
N ILE A 216 20.09 -12.23 7.63
CA ILE A 216 21.55 -12.42 7.69
C ILE A 216 21.91 -13.58 6.75
N VAL A 217 22.50 -13.24 5.60
CA VAL A 217 23.15 -14.20 4.70
C VAL A 217 24.66 -13.99 4.86
N GLU A 218 25.36 -14.99 5.38
CA GLU A 218 26.79 -14.88 5.70
C GLU A 218 27.72 -15.03 4.48
N ASP A 219 27.24 -15.55 3.34
CA ASP A 219 28.07 -15.78 2.16
C ASP A 219 27.64 -15.03 0.89
N GLU A 220 28.65 -14.64 0.12
CA GLU A 220 28.57 -13.93 -1.15
C GLU A 220 27.79 -14.73 -2.22
N PHE A 221 26.68 -14.12 -2.68
CA PHE A 221 26.07 -14.21 -4.02
C PHE A 221 25.93 -15.59 -4.66
N ARG A 222 24.72 -16.20 -4.68
CA ARG A 222 24.31 -17.26 -5.65
C ARG A 222 22.89 -17.85 -5.45
N GLN A 223 22.00 -17.21 -4.69
CA GLN A 223 20.61 -17.67 -4.58
C GLN A 223 19.64 -16.72 -5.29
N SER A 224 18.80 -17.28 -6.16
CA SER A 224 17.59 -16.64 -6.64
C SER A 224 16.36 -17.32 -6.04
N THR A 225 15.33 -16.54 -5.74
CA THR A 225 14.08 -16.98 -5.14
C THR A 225 12.95 -16.45 -5.99
N THR A 226 12.10 -17.34 -6.52
CA THR A 226 10.88 -16.95 -7.24
C THR A 226 9.67 -17.52 -6.51
N VAL A 227 8.74 -16.64 -6.14
CA VAL A 227 7.46 -17.03 -5.53
C VAL A 227 6.42 -17.15 -6.63
N TYR A 228 5.66 -18.25 -6.61
CA TYR A 228 4.57 -18.52 -7.51
C TYR A 228 3.25 -18.60 -6.73
N VAL A 229 2.22 -18.01 -7.31
CA VAL A 229 0.84 -18.09 -6.81
C VAL A 229 -0.05 -18.77 -7.85
N PRO A 230 -1.22 -19.32 -7.45
CA PRO A 230 -2.16 -19.87 -8.40
C PRO A 230 -2.54 -18.85 -9.48
N ALA A 231 -2.53 -19.28 -10.74
CA ALA A 231 -2.92 -18.43 -11.87
C ALA A 231 -4.41 -18.04 -11.80
N GLU A 232 -5.25 -18.98 -11.36
CA GLU A 232 -6.67 -18.76 -11.07
C GLU A 232 -6.88 -18.69 -9.56
N PRO A 233 -7.21 -17.51 -8.99
CA PRO A 233 -7.46 -17.38 -7.57
C PRO A 233 -8.71 -18.18 -7.18
N SER A 234 -8.58 -19.03 -6.18
CA SER A 234 -9.71 -19.79 -5.63
C SER A 234 -9.71 -19.71 -4.10
N PRO A 235 -10.88 -19.73 -3.44
CA PRO A 235 -10.95 -19.67 -1.98
C PRO A 235 -10.20 -20.80 -1.28
N GLY A 236 -10.03 -21.95 -1.93
CA GLY A 236 -9.33 -23.10 -1.38
C GLY A 236 -7.80 -23.02 -1.44
N LEU A 237 -7.24 -22.03 -2.13
CA LEU A 237 -5.80 -21.81 -2.25
C LEU A 237 -5.39 -20.39 -1.84
N ASP A 238 -6.29 -19.67 -1.15
CA ASP A 238 -6.01 -18.31 -0.73
C ASP A 238 -4.82 -18.29 0.25
N GLY A 239 -3.84 -17.43 -0.02
CA GLY A 239 -2.57 -17.36 0.72
C GLY A 239 -1.60 -18.54 0.51
N PHE A 240 -1.93 -19.55 -0.29
CA PHE A 240 -1.00 -20.61 -0.66
C PHE A 240 -0.02 -20.14 -1.74
N SER A 241 1.26 -20.48 -1.59
CA SER A 241 2.29 -20.16 -2.58
C SER A 241 3.34 -21.25 -2.70
N LEU A 242 4.01 -21.30 -3.85
CA LEU A 242 5.19 -22.11 -4.06
C LEU A 242 6.42 -21.19 -4.10
N THR A 243 7.50 -21.57 -3.43
CA THR A 243 8.78 -20.86 -3.51
C THR A 243 9.78 -21.74 -4.23
N LEU A 244 10.32 -21.25 -5.34
CA LEU A 244 11.40 -21.90 -6.07
C LEU A 244 12.72 -21.19 -5.77
N ASN A 245 13.60 -21.88 -5.07
CA ASN A 245 14.96 -21.44 -4.81
C ASN A 245 15.91 -22.07 -5.82
N SER A 246 16.74 -21.26 -6.48
CA SER A 246 17.84 -21.74 -7.33
C SER A 246 19.15 -21.41 -6.64
N LEU A 247 19.98 -22.42 -6.42
CA LEU A 247 21.26 -22.33 -5.72
C LEU A 247 22.35 -22.92 -6.60
N ALA A 248 23.51 -22.27 -6.69
CA ALA A 248 24.67 -22.91 -7.29
C ALA A 248 25.08 -24.14 -6.48
N LYS A 249 25.46 -25.22 -7.17
CA LYS A 249 25.80 -26.50 -6.52
C LYS A 249 26.95 -26.37 -5.53
N GLU A 250 27.93 -25.52 -5.81
CA GLU A 250 29.08 -25.26 -4.93
C GLU A 250 28.64 -24.79 -3.54
N ASP A 251 27.59 -23.96 -3.44
CA ASP A 251 27.08 -23.43 -2.17
C ASP A 251 26.00 -24.32 -1.57
N ALA A 252 25.28 -25.05 -2.41
CA ALA A 252 24.37 -26.08 -1.98
C ALA A 252 25.16 -27.19 -1.23
N GLY A 253 26.34 -27.55 -1.74
CA GLY A 253 27.11 -28.69 -1.28
C GLY A 253 26.49 -30.02 -1.72
N ASP A 254 27.31 -31.07 -1.70
CA ASP A 254 26.97 -32.37 -2.29
C ASP A 254 25.77 -33.11 -1.65
N ARG A 255 25.25 -32.62 -0.51
CA ARG A 255 24.17 -33.28 0.25
C ARG A 255 22.85 -32.52 0.30
N ARG A 256 22.70 -31.39 -0.41
CA ARG A 256 21.47 -30.58 -0.31
C ARG A 256 20.19 -31.30 -0.69
N LEU A 257 20.25 -32.26 -1.63
CA LEU A 257 19.07 -33.05 -2.01
C LEU A 257 18.53 -33.86 -0.82
N HIS A 258 19.42 -34.46 -0.02
CA HIS A 258 19.04 -35.31 1.11
C HIS A 258 19.17 -34.61 2.48
N GLN A 259 19.47 -33.32 2.50
CA GLN A 259 19.67 -32.57 3.73
C GLN A 259 18.40 -32.62 4.60
N GLY A 260 18.55 -33.07 5.84
CA GLY A 260 17.43 -33.18 6.78
C GLY A 260 16.57 -34.43 6.60
N CYS A 261 16.88 -35.29 5.62
CA CYS A 261 16.22 -36.58 5.48
C CYS A 261 16.58 -37.53 6.63
N GLU A 262 15.64 -38.41 7.01
CA GLU A 262 15.84 -39.43 8.06
C GLU A 262 17.08 -40.31 7.81
N ALA A 263 17.35 -40.65 6.54
CA ALA A 263 18.53 -41.43 6.16
C ALA A 263 19.87 -40.73 6.51
N GLU A 264 19.88 -39.40 6.58
CA GLU A 264 21.03 -38.59 6.99
C GLU A 264 20.96 -38.17 8.48
N GLY A 265 20.00 -38.72 9.25
CA GLY A 265 19.79 -38.39 10.66
C GLY A 265 18.92 -37.16 10.91
N GLY A 266 18.20 -36.68 9.90
CA GLY A 266 17.21 -35.61 10.04
C GLY A 266 15.80 -36.13 10.37
N THR A 267 14.81 -35.24 10.27
CA THR A 267 13.40 -35.50 10.65
C THR A 267 12.44 -35.56 9.46
N TRP A 268 12.96 -35.44 8.24
CA TRP A 268 12.14 -35.37 7.03
C TRP A 268 12.05 -36.75 6.40
N THR A 269 10.84 -37.14 6.06
CA THR A 269 10.62 -38.34 5.24
C THR A 269 10.93 -37.97 3.79
N CYS A 270 11.86 -38.68 3.17
CA CYS A 270 12.33 -38.38 1.82
C CYS A 270 12.09 -39.55 0.88
N GLU A 271 11.49 -39.26 -0.27
CA GLU A 271 11.18 -40.22 -1.33
C GLU A 271 11.92 -39.82 -2.62
N GLU A 272 12.56 -40.78 -3.28
CA GLU A 272 13.26 -40.56 -4.54
C GLU A 272 12.34 -40.79 -5.74
N HIS A 273 12.25 -39.78 -6.60
CA HIS A 273 11.47 -39.79 -7.84
C HIS A 273 12.39 -39.45 -9.02
N GLY A 274 13.16 -40.43 -9.48
CA GLY A 274 14.13 -40.24 -10.56
C GLY A 274 15.30 -39.35 -10.15
N ASP A 275 15.37 -38.14 -10.71
CA ASP A 275 16.38 -37.11 -10.39
C ASP A 275 15.91 -36.10 -9.32
N THR A 276 14.72 -36.34 -8.76
CA THR A 276 14.08 -35.47 -7.78
C THR A 276 13.95 -36.18 -6.43
N VAL A 277 14.19 -35.47 -5.34
CA VAL A 277 13.91 -35.91 -3.97
C VAL A 277 12.73 -35.12 -3.43
N ILE A 278 11.66 -35.81 -3.03
CA ILE A 278 10.51 -35.22 -2.34
C ILE A 278 10.73 -35.37 -0.85
N ALA A 279 10.92 -34.26 -0.16
CA ALA A 279 11.17 -34.22 1.27
C ALA A 279 9.95 -33.63 1.98
N THR A 280 9.37 -34.40 2.91
CA THR A 280 8.12 -34.06 3.60
C THR A 280 8.33 -34.00 5.11
N VAL A 281 7.80 -32.96 5.73
CA VAL A 281 7.72 -32.83 7.20
C VAL A 281 6.27 -33.01 7.61
N THR A 282 6.01 -34.05 8.39
CA THR A 282 4.69 -34.28 8.98
C THR A 282 4.71 -34.02 10.49
N ARG A 283 3.74 -33.26 10.98
CA ARG A 283 3.54 -33.01 12.40
C ARG A 283 2.12 -33.38 12.79
N GLU A 284 1.98 -34.21 13.83
CA GLU A 284 0.67 -34.69 14.32
C GLU A 284 -0.22 -35.35 13.24
N GLY A 285 0.41 -35.97 12.23
CA GLY A 285 -0.29 -36.65 11.13
C GLY A 285 -0.72 -35.74 9.97
N ALA A 286 -0.43 -34.44 10.04
CA ALA A 286 -0.64 -33.49 8.95
C ALA A 286 0.69 -33.09 8.30
N VAL A 287 0.68 -32.86 6.99
CA VAL A 287 1.84 -32.31 6.27
C VAL A 287 2.00 -30.85 6.66
N GLU A 288 3.11 -30.50 7.29
CA GLU A 288 3.44 -29.12 7.65
C GLU A 288 4.20 -28.42 6.50
N MET A 289 5.11 -29.15 5.85
CA MET A 289 5.94 -28.63 4.77
C MET A 289 6.32 -29.76 3.80
N MET A 290 6.41 -29.41 2.52
CA MET A 290 6.84 -30.32 1.47
C MET A 290 7.77 -29.57 0.51
N GLU A 291 8.87 -30.22 0.15
CA GLU A 291 9.85 -29.72 -0.81
C GLU A 291 10.10 -30.75 -1.90
N ALA A 292 10.18 -30.29 -3.14
CA ALA A 292 10.79 -31.05 -4.21
C ALA A 292 12.17 -30.46 -4.53
N ARG A 293 13.19 -31.31 -4.45
CA ARG A 293 14.60 -30.93 -4.61
C ARG A 293 15.16 -31.62 -5.83
N LYS A 294 15.71 -30.85 -6.76
CA LYS A 294 16.21 -31.34 -8.05
C LYS A 294 17.53 -30.70 -8.39
N GLU A 295 18.42 -31.45 -9.03
CA GLU A 295 19.71 -30.95 -9.52
C GLU A 295 19.71 -30.87 -11.05
N PHE A 296 20.14 -29.75 -11.60
CA PHE A 296 20.31 -29.54 -13.03
C PHE A 296 21.78 -29.61 -13.43
N ALA A 297 22.09 -30.60 -14.27
CA ALA A 297 23.34 -30.72 -15.03
C ALA A 297 24.65 -30.54 -14.22
N GLY A 298 24.63 -30.74 -12.90
CA GLY A 298 25.81 -30.57 -12.05
C GLY A 298 26.10 -29.14 -11.58
N GLU A 299 25.26 -28.16 -11.92
CA GLU A 299 25.58 -26.73 -11.70
C GLU A 299 24.61 -26.04 -10.75
N VAL A 300 23.33 -26.43 -10.75
CA VAL A 300 22.27 -25.76 -9.98
C VAL A 300 21.43 -26.76 -9.22
N VAL A 301 21.13 -26.47 -7.95
CA VAL A 301 20.14 -27.17 -7.14
C VAL A 301 18.90 -26.29 -7.05
N ALA A 302 17.77 -26.82 -7.49
CA ALA A 302 16.46 -26.20 -7.39
C ALA A 302 15.66 -26.84 -6.26
N ILE A 303 15.07 -25.99 -5.41
CA ILE A 303 14.22 -26.40 -4.30
C ILE A 303 12.88 -25.71 -4.45
N LEU A 304 11.85 -26.49 -4.81
CA LEU A 304 10.47 -26.04 -4.86
C LEU A 304 9.79 -26.38 -3.53
N SER A 305 9.51 -25.38 -2.71
CA SER A 305 8.86 -25.52 -1.41
C SER A 305 7.41 -25.07 -1.49
N ALA A 306 6.51 -25.82 -0.85
CA ALA A 306 5.11 -25.43 -0.67
C ALA A 306 4.92 -24.66 0.64
N ASN A 307 4.39 -23.44 0.56
CA ASN A 307 4.14 -22.59 1.72
C ASN A 307 2.65 -22.50 2.01
N LEU A 308 2.27 -22.95 3.22
CA LEU A 308 0.91 -22.81 3.72
C LEU A 308 0.73 -21.45 4.42
N PRO A 309 -0.44 -20.79 4.26
CA PRO A 309 -0.78 -19.62 5.04
C PRO A 309 -0.89 -19.99 6.53
N ARG A 310 -0.25 -19.21 7.41
CA ARG A 310 -0.20 -19.45 8.87
C ARG A 310 -0.95 -18.37 9.64
N ASP A 311 -1.53 -18.74 10.78
CA ASP A 311 -2.14 -17.81 11.74
C ASP A 311 -1.07 -17.09 12.59
N ASP A 312 -1.50 -16.16 13.45
CA ASP A 312 -0.61 -15.41 14.36
C ASP A 312 0.17 -16.32 15.34
N ARG A 313 -0.22 -17.59 15.47
CA ARG A 313 0.42 -18.59 16.32
C ARG A 313 1.34 -19.52 15.52
N GLY A 314 1.48 -19.30 14.21
CA GLY A 314 2.31 -20.08 13.31
C GLY A 314 1.68 -21.41 12.88
N ASN A 315 0.41 -21.65 13.16
CA ASN A 315 -0.31 -22.85 12.73
C ASN A 315 -0.86 -22.66 11.31
N PRO A 316 -0.86 -23.71 10.47
CA PRO A 316 -1.47 -23.63 9.15
C PRO A 316 -2.97 -23.33 9.26
N THR A 317 -3.44 -22.38 8.46
CA THR A 317 -4.86 -22.00 8.36
C THR A 317 -5.62 -22.81 7.30
N LEU A 318 -4.87 -23.56 6.49
CA LEU A 318 -5.35 -24.40 5.41
C LEU A 318 -4.75 -25.81 5.57
N GLU A 319 -5.52 -26.84 5.25
CA GLU A 319 -4.96 -28.18 5.03
C GLU A 319 -4.04 -28.18 3.81
N PHE A 320 -3.01 -29.03 3.82
CA PHE A 320 -2.10 -29.12 2.68
C PHE A 320 -2.90 -29.51 1.42
N PRO A 321 -2.89 -28.67 0.37
CA PRO A 321 -3.68 -28.96 -0.82
C PRO A 321 -3.13 -30.23 -1.48
N GLY A 322 -3.99 -31.01 -2.14
CA GLY A 322 -3.62 -32.26 -2.83
C GLY A 322 -2.80 -32.03 -4.09
N ILE A 323 -1.72 -31.27 -4.00
CA ILE A 323 -0.77 -30.95 -5.05
C ILE A 323 0.26 -32.08 -5.11
N ASP A 324 0.46 -32.61 -6.31
CA ASP A 324 1.53 -33.56 -6.57
C ASP A 324 2.85 -32.81 -6.78
N MET A 325 3.67 -32.78 -5.72
CA MET A 325 4.98 -32.12 -5.76
C MET A 325 5.97 -32.83 -6.70
N ALA A 326 5.81 -34.13 -6.95
CA ALA A 326 6.63 -34.84 -7.93
C ALA A 326 6.27 -34.39 -9.35
N GLU A 327 4.98 -34.28 -9.67
CA GLU A 327 4.53 -33.76 -10.97
C GLU A 327 5.00 -32.31 -11.19
N LEU A 328 4.91 -31.44 -10.17
CA LEU A 328 5.41 -30.07 -10.30
C LEU A 328 6.93 -30.01 -10.49
N ALA A 329 7.69 -30.90 -9.82
CA ALA A 329 9.14 -30.96 -9.98
C ALA A 329 9.59 -31.38 -11.38
N GLU A 330 8.80 -32.19 -12.09
CA GLU A 330 9.03 -32.49 -13.51
C GLU A 330 8.90 -31.24 -14.39
N ARG A 331 8.11 -30.26 -13.97
CA ARG A 331 7.93 -28.95 -14.63
C ARG A 331 8.98 -27.93 -14.26
N VAL A 332 9.81 -28.20 -13.25
CA VAL A 332 10.96 -27.34 -12.93
C VAL A 332 12.08 -27.63 -13.92
N ARG A 333 12.55 -26.57 -14.59
CA ARG A 333 13.61 -26.63 -15.59
C ARG A 333 14.53 -25.41 -15.49
N PRO A 334 15.72 -25.46 -16.10
CA PRO A 334 16.52 -24.27 -16.32
C PRO A 334 15.76 -23.24 -17.18
N GLU A 335 16.00 -21.97 -16.94
CA GLU A 335 15.47 -20.87 -17.75
C GLU A 335 15.99 -20.92 -19.20
N ASN A 336 15.15 -20.48 -20.13
CA ASN A 336 15.57 -20.18 -21.49
C ASN A 336 16.23 -18.79 -21.54
N PRO A 337 17.05 -18.51 -22.57
CA PRO A 337 17.64 -17.19 -22.75
C PRO A 337 16.56 -16.09 -22.80
N GLY A 338 16.64 -15.10 -21.90
CA GLY A 338 15.69 -13.99 -21.81
C GLY A 338 14.48 -14.24 -20.90
N GLU A 339 14.28 -15.47 -20.42
CA GLU A 339 13.11 -15.83 -19.60
C GLU A 339 13.22 -15.28 -18.18
N ALA A 340 14.44 -15.16 -17.63
CA ALA A 340 14.72 -14.51 -16.36
C ALA A 340 14.20 -13.07 -16.34
N GLU A 341 14.51 -12.32 -17.39
CA GLU A 341 14.12 -10.93 -17.57
C GLU A 341 12.62 -10.79 -17.82
N GLU A 342 12.00 -11.76 -18.50
CA GLU A 342 10.54 -11.82 -18.67
C GLU A 342 9.83 -12.07 -17.33
N ILE A 343 10.35 -12.94 -16.48
CA ILE A 343 9.83 -13.16 -15.13
C ILE A 343 10.00 -11.89 -14.29
N ALA A 344 11.19 -11.28 -14.30
CA ALA A 344 11.47 -10.03 -13.59
C ALA A 344 10.52 -8.90 -14.03
N PHE A 345 10.20 -8.83 -15.33
CA PHE A 345 9.21 -7.90 -15.87
C PHE A 345 7.79 -8.25 -15.38
N THR A 346 7.41 -9.52 -15.44
CA THR A 346 6.07 -9.99 -15.04
C THR A 346 5.77 -9.74 -13.56
N VAL A 347 6.77 -9.86 -12.67
CA VAL A 347 6.57 -9.63 -11.22
C VAL A 347 6.58 -8.15 -10.83
N THR A 348 6.92 -7.24 -11.75
CA THR A 348 6.98 -5.79 -11.51
C THR A 348 5.92 -4.98 -12.27
N ASP A 349 5.11 -5.65 -13.12
CA ASP A 349 3.97 -5.08 -13.85
C ASP A 349 2.67 -5.06 -13.03
#